data_AF-A0A6J5U2L1-F1
#
_entry.id   AF-A0A6J5U2L1-F1
#
_cell.length_a   1.000
_cell.length_b   1.000
_cell.length_c   1.000
_cell.angle_alpha   90.00
_cell.angle_beta   90.00
_cell.angle_gamma   90.00
#
_symmetry.space_group_name_H-M   'P 1'
#
loop_
_entity.id
_entity.type
_entity.pdbx_description
1 polymer ?
#
loop_
_entity_poly.entity_id
_entity_poly.type
_entity_poly.pdbx_seq_one_letter_code
_entity_poly.pdbx_strand_id
1 'polypeptide(L)'
;MRHGRPFLVKEQRSASQLGDILLVASITKTLSSSGTRNLPDPHTLSLSEPLLLQILRAQSLQPSKKLDFFKWCSLTHNIKHSARTYSHILCTASRAGFLHEVPHLLHSMKEDGVVVDSQTFKALLDAFIRSGKFDYALEILDIMEEVGASLNTDMYNSVLVALVRKNQVGLAMSILLKLLEGGCSSQVPNSIASNELLVALRKADMRVEFKQSKPLQGDERL
;
A
#
# COMPACT_ATOMS: atom_id res chain seq x y z
N MET A 1 -22.79 26.10 47.35
CA MET A 1 -21.33 26.03 47.17
C MET A 1 -20.94 24.66 46.62
N ARG A 2 -20.60 24.56 45.33
CA ARG A 2 -20.01 23.35 44.71
C ARG A 2 -18.97 23.79 43.68
N HIS A 3 -17.75 24.10 44.14
CA HIS A 3 -16.57 24.24 43.28
C HIS A 3 -15.50 23.30 43.82
N GLY A 4 -15.43 22.08 43.27
CA GLY A 4 -14.49 21.06 43.75
C GLY A 4 -14.27 19.90 42.77
N ARG A 5 -14.32 20.16 41.45
CA ARG A 5 -14.12 19.12 40.42
C ARG A 5 -13.20 19.43 39.22
N PRO A 6 -12.63 20.63 38.99
CA PRO A 6 -11.74 20.81 37.83
C PRO A 6 -10.30 20.28 38.05
N PHE A 7 -9.82 20.21 39.30
CA PHE A 7 -8.44 19.79 39.61
C PHE A 7 -8.22 18.28 39.48
N LEU A 8 -9.10 17.47 40.08
CA LEU A 8 -9.03 16.00 40.02
C LEU A 8 -9.11 15.44 38.58
N VAL A 9 -9.90 16.07 37.70
CA VAL A 9 -10.02 15.65 36.30
C VAL A 9 -8.75 15.95 35.50
N LYS A 10 -8.05 17.05 35.80
CA LYS A 10 -6.76 17.35 35.16
C LYS A 10 -5.67 16.37 35.59
N GLU A 11 -5.62 16.04 36.88
CA GLU A 11 -4.59 15.19 37.46
C GLU A 11 -4.75 13.71 37.05
N GLN A 12 -6.00 13.22 36.99
CA GLN A 12 -6.30 11.91 36.42
C GLN A 12 -5.97 11.83 34.92
N ARG A 13 -6.22 12.89 34.15
CA ARG A 13 -5.85 12.97 32.73
C ARG A 13 -4.34 13.00 32.52
N SER A 14 -3.59 13.70 33.37
CA SER A 14 -2.12 13.71 33.28
C SER A 14 -1.50 12.37 33.69
N ALA A 15 -2.06 11.70 34.71
CA ALA A 15 -1.60 10.38 35.13
C ALA A 15 -1.89 9.30 34.07
N SER A 16 -3.07 9.34 33.43
CA SER A 16 -3.39 8.43 32.33
C SER A 16 -2.51 8.67 31.10
N GLN A 17 -2.23 9.93 30.76
CA GLN A 17 -1.31 10.28 29.67
C GLN A 17 0.12 9.80 29.93
N LEU A 18 0.62 9.94 31.16
CA LEU A 18 1.93 9.43 31.52
C LEU A 18 1.98 7.89 31.44
N GLY A 19 0.93 7.22 31.91
CA GLY A 19 0.78 5.76 31.77
C GLY A 19 0.85 5.30 30.31
N ASP A 20 0.11 5.97 29.43
CA ASP A 20 0.10 5.70 27.99
C ASP A 20 1.49 5.90 27.35
N ILE A 21 2.18 7.00 27.69
CA ILE A 21 3.54 7.28 27.20
C ILE A 21 4.52 6.19 27.64
N LEU A 22 4.48 5.80 28.92
CA LEU A 22 5.35 4.75 29.46
C LEU A 22 5.04 3.40 28.83
N LEU A 23 3.77 3.09 28.59
CA LEU A 23 3.34 1.86 27.94
C LEU A 23 3.85 1.80 26.49
N VAL A 24 3.68 2.89 25.72
CA VAL A 24 4.20 2.99 24.34
C VAL A 24 5.71 2.84 24.33
N ALA A 25 6.44 3.50 25.23
CA ALA A 25 7.89 3.41 25.31
C ALA A 25 8.36 1.99 25.66
N SER A 26 7.70 1.34 26.63
CA SER A 26 7.98 -0.03 27.05
C SER A 26 7.76 -1.02 25.91
N ILE A 27 6.58 -0.99 25.28
CA ILE A 27 6.25 -1.88 24.15
C ILE A 27 7.21 -1.64 22.98
N THR A 28 7.47 -0.39 22.62
CA THR A 28 8.38 -0.06 21.52
C THR A 28 9.80 -0.58 21.79
N LYS A 29 10.28 -0.47 23.04
CA LYS A 29 11.58 -1.00 23.44
C LYS A 29 11.62 -2.52 23.32
N THR A 30 10.61 -3.22 23.84
CA THR A 30 10.49 -4.68 23.77
C THR A 30 10.41 -5.18 22.33
N LEU A 31 9.62 -4.52 21.48
CA LEU A 31 9.53 -4.85 20.06
C LEU A 31 10.87 -4.69 19.34
N SER A 32 11.61 -3.62 19.67
CA SER A 32 12.93 -3.37 19.09
C SER A 32 13.98 -4.39 19.53
N SER A 33 13.99 -4.81 20.80
CA SER A 33 14.99 -5.75 21.32
C SER A 33 14.66 -7.22 21.03
N SER A 34 13.38 -7.58 21.12
CA SER A 34 12.94 -8.98 21.22
C SER A 34 11.78 -9.34 20.30
N GLY A 35 11.23 -8.37 19.57
CA GLY A 35 10.04 -8.57 18.74
C GLY A 35 8.80 -8.87 19.57
N THR A 36 7.86 -9.60 18.98
CA THR A 36 6.54 -9.89 19.56
C THR A 36 6.55 -11.00 20.61
N ARG A 37 7.64 -11.78 20.71
CA ARG A 37 7.73 -12.97 21.59
C ARG A 37 7.68 -12.65 23.09
N ASN A 38 8.19 -11.47 23.47
CA ASN A 38 8.28 -11.03 24.86
C ASN A 38 7.25 -9.93 25.17
N LEU A 39 6.24 -9.75 24.31
CA LEU A 39 5.15 -8.84 24.61
C LEU A 39 4.33 -9.38 25.79
N PRO A 40 3.83 -8.50 26.66
CA PRO A 40 2.93 -8.91 27.74
C PRO A 40 1.70 -9.67 27.21
N ASP A 41 1.14 -10.52 28.06
CA ASP A 41 -0.02 -11.34 27.72
C ASP A 41 -1.17 -10.47 27.20
N PRO A 42 -1.86 -10.89 26.13
CA PRO A 42 -2.96 -10.14 25.55
C PRO A 42 -4.06 -9.71 26.52
N HIS A 43 -4.33 -10.53 27.54
CA HIS A 43 -5.36 -10.25 28.55
C HIS A 43 -4.92 -9.20 29.58
N THR A 44 -3.62 -8.95 29.70
CA THR A 44 -3.05 -7.95 30.62
C THR A 44 -2.85 -6.59 29.97
N LEU A 45 -2.81 -6.55 28.63
CA LEU A 45 -2.43 -5.37 27.87
C LEU A 45 -3.65 -4.75 27.18
N SER A 46 -4.21 -3.70 27.79
CA SER A 46 -5.34 -2.96 27.21
C SER A 46 -4.88 -2.06 26.06
N LEU A 47 -4.72 -2.63 24.86
CA LEU A 47 -4.41 -1.89 23.64
C LEU A 47 -5.67 -1.20 23.10
N SER A 48 -5.70 0.13 23.22
CA SER A 48 -6.65 0.97 22.49
C SER A 48 -6.10 1.32 21.10
N GLU A 49 -6.98 1.61 20.14
CA GLU A 49 -6.57 2.02 18.79
C GLU A 49 -5.57 3.20 18.78
N PRO A 50 -5.74 4.28 19.59
CA PRO A 50 -4.77 5.36 19.65
C PRO A 50 -3.37 4.92 20.10
N LEU A 51 -3.28 4.01 21.08
CA LEU A 51 -2.01 3.46 21.57
C LEU A 51 -1.33 2.60 20.50
N LEU A 52 -2.11 1.75 19.84
CA LEU A 52 -1.63 0.92 18.73
C LEU A 52 -1.04 1.80 17.61
N LEU A 53 -1.76 2.85 17.21
CA LEU A 53 -1.29 3.80 16.20
C LEU A 53 -0.02 4.55 16.64
N GLN A 54 0.10 4.91 17.92
CA GLN A 54 1.31 5.57 18.45
C GLN A 54 2.54 4.64 18.35
N ILE A 55 2.38 3.36 18.71
CA ILE A 55 3.46 2.36 18.61
C ILE A 55 3.87 2.15 17.14
N LEU A 56 2.90 1.98 16.23
CA LEU A 56 3.21 1.82 14.80
C LEU A 56 3.87 3.07 14.20
N ARG A 57 3.60 4.27 14.73
CA ARG A 57 4.22 5.52 14.30
C ARG A 57 5.61 5.77 14.90
N ALA A 58 6.03 4.97 15.89
CA ALA A 58 7.35 5.13 16.50
C ALA A 58 8.46 5.00 15.45
N GLN A 59 9.30 6.04 15.35
CA GLN A 59 10.38 6.09 14.35
C GLN A 59 11.53 5.15 14.69
N SER A 60 11.71 4.83 15.97
CA SER A 60 12.72 3.87 16.45
C SER A 60 12.42 2.43 16.05
N LEU A 61 11.17 2.13 15.67
CA LEU A 61 10.76 0.78 15.36
C LEU A 61 10.91 0.47 13.86
N GLN A 62 11.60 -0.62 13.56
CA GLN A 62 11.83 -1.06 12.19
C GLN A 62 10.52 -1.47 11.49
N PRO A 63 10.38 -1.26 10.18
CA PRO A 63 9.17 -1.63 9.43
C PRO A 63 8.75 -3.09 9.60
N SER A 64 9.70 -4.03 9.63
CA SER A 64 9.43 -5.45 9.88
C SER A 64 8.78 -5.69 11.25
N LYS A 65 9.30 -5.04 12.30
CA LYS A 65 8.74 -5.14 13.64
C LYS A 65 7.35 -4.49 13.77
N LYS A 66 7.08 -3.43 12.99
CA LYS A 66 5.75 -2.83 12.89
C LYS A 66 4.75 -3.82 12.28
N LEU A 67 5.15 -4.53 11.22
CA LEU A 67 4.33 -5.57 10.58
C LEU A 67 4.08 -6.74 11.52
N ASP A 68 5.11 -7.23 12.20
CA ASP A 68 4.97 -8.30 13.20
C ASP A 68 4.01 -7.90 14.32
N PHE A 69 4.14 -6.69 14.85
CA PHE A 69 3.26 -6.17 15.89
C PHE A 69 1.81 -6.03 15.42
N PHE A 70 1.61 -5.49 14.22
CA PHE A 70 0.29 -5.37 13.59
C PHE A 70 -0.41 -6.74 13.48
N LYS A 71 0.30 -7.75 12.97
CA LYS A 71 -0.20 -9.12 12.85
C LYS A 71 -0.47 -9.74 14.22
N TRP A 72 0.45 -9.55 15.17
CA TRP A 72 0.28 -10.03 16.54
C TRP A 72 -1.00 -9.48 17.18
N CYS A 73 -1.28 -8.18 17.05
CA CYS A 73 -2.52 -7.59 17.57
C CYS A 73 -3.79 -8.23 16.98
N SER A 74 -3.78 -8.58 15.69
CA SER A 74 -4.91 -9.27 15.06
C SER A 74 -5.04 -10.72 15.59
N LEU A 75 -3.93 -11.46 15.63
CA LEU A 75 -3.91 -12.88 15.98
C LEU A 75 -4.14 -13.17 17.46
N THR A 76 -3.62 -12.34 18.37
CA THR A 76 -3.64 -12.62 19.81
C THR A 76 -4.73 -11.87 20.56
N HIS A 77 -5.14 -10.68 20.08
CA HIS A 77 -6.17 -9.87 20.73
C HIS A 77 -7.48 -9.81 19.93
N ASN A 78 -7.56 -10.44 18.75
CA ASN A 78 -8.69 -10.34 17.83
C ASN A 78 -9.09 -8.87 17.55
N ILE A 79 -8.09 -7.98 17.52
CA ILE A 79 -8.30 -6.56 17.25
C ILE A 79 -8.54 -6.40 15.76
N LYS A 80 -9.73 -5.90 15.41
CA LYS A 80 -10.00 -5.38 14.06
C LYS A 80 -9.33 -4.02 13.90
N HIS A 81 -8.53 -3.88 12.85
CA HIS A 81 -7.75 -2.67 12.65
C HIS A 81 -8.58 -1.60 11.96
N SER A 82 -8.31 -0.33 12.29
CA SER A 82 -8.99 0.79 11.63
C SER A 82 -8.35 1.15 10.30
N ALA A 83 -9.06 1.93 9.48
CA ALA A 83 -8.53 2.48 8.22
C ALA A 83 -7.20 3.22 8.44
N ARG A 84 -7.06 3.98 9.54
CA ARG A 84 -5.80 4.69 9.87
C ARG A 84 -4.64 3.73 10.09
N THR A 85 -4.91 2.59 10.70
CA THR A 85 -3.91 1.57 11.01
C THR A 85 -3.47 0.86 9.74
N TYR A 86 -4.43 0.46 8.91
CA TYR A 86 -4.18 -0.11 7.58
C TYR A 86 -3.40 0.85 6.67
N SER A 87 -3.84 2.11 6.55
CA SER A 87 -3.14 3.13 5.76
C SER A 87 -1.69 3.30 6.20
N HIS A 88 -1.45 3.34 7.51
CA HIS A 88 -0.10 3.50 8.05
C HIS A 88 0.78 2.28 7.76
N ILE A 89 0.28 1.06 7.96
CA ILE A 89 1.08 -0.15 7.76
C ILE A 89 1.32 -0.44 6.27
N LEU A 90 0.33 -0.20 5.41
CA LEU A 90 0.47 -0.29 3.95
C LEU A 90 1.49 0.71 3.42
N CYS A 91 1.44 1.97 3.86
CA CYS A 91 2.44 2.97 3.50
C CYS A 91 3.84 2.59 4.01
N THR A 92 3.94 2.04 5.22
CA THR A 92 5.20 1.61 5.82
C THR A 92 5.81 0.45 5.02
N ALA A 93 5.01 -0.57 4.70
CA ALA A 93 5.43 -1.70 3.88
C ALA A 93 5.88 -1.25 2.47
N SER A 94 5.11 -0.37 1.83
CA SER A 94 5.40 0.16 0.49
C SER A 94 6.73 0.90 0.43
N ARG A 95 6.97 1.82 1.38
CA ARG A 95 8.19 2.64 1.41
C ARG A 95 9.43 1.83 1.74
N ALA A 96 9.28 0.81 2.59
CA ALA A 96 10.37 -0.05 3.00
C ALA A 96 10.58 -1.27 2.07
N GLY A 97 9.80 -1.40 0.99
CA GLY A 97 9.95 -2.45 -0.01
C GLY A 97 9.42 -3.82 0.39
N PHE A 98 8.63 -3.92 1.47
CA PHE A 98 7.93 -5.15 1.88
C PHE A 98 6.69 -5.40 1.01
N LEU A 99 6.88 -5.39 -0.30
CA LEU A 99 5.79 -5.48 -1.28
C LEU A 99 5.07 -6.84 -1.24
N HIS A 100 5.74 -7.90 -0.76
CA HIS A 100 5.13 -9.22 -0.59
C HIS A 100 4.10 -9.28 0.56
N GLU A 101 4.15 -8.33 1.49
CA GLU A 101 3.19 -8.24 2.62
C GLU A 101 1.90 -7.52 2.21
N VAL A 102 1.96 -6.69 1.18
CA VAL A 102 0.84 -5.84 0.77
C VAL A 102 -0.43 -6.64 0.40
N PRO A 103 -0.38 -7.72 -0.41
CA PRO A 103 -1.59 -8.49 -0.73
C PRO A 103 -2.26 -9.08 0.51
N HIS A 104 -1.47 -9.60 1.44
CA HIS A 104 -1.97 -10.13 2.71
C HIS A 104 -2.66 -9.03 3.55
N LEU A 105 -2.06 -7.84 3.61
CA LEU A 105 -2.64 -6.71 4.32
C LEU A 105 -3.96 -6.22 3.69
N LEU A 106 -4.06 -6.24 2.35
CA LEU A 106 -5.29 -5.88 1.64
C LEU A 106 -6.39 -6.91 1.84
N HIS A 107 -6.03 -8.20 1.87
CA HIS A 107 -6.97 -9.26 2.21
C HIS A 107 -7.53 -9.09 3.63
N SER A 108 -6.66 -8.92 4.64
CA SER A 108 -7.09 -8.67 6.02
C SER A 108 -7.95 -7.41 6.14
N MET A 109 -7.61 -6.36 5.39
CA MET A 109 -8.41 -5.13 5.32
C MET A 109 -9.83 -5.39 4.80
N LYS A 110 -9.97 -6.23 3.76
CA LYS A 110 -11.25 -6.66 3.19
C LYS A 110 -12.04 -7.52 4.18
N GLU A 111 -11.40 -8.45 4.88
CA GLU A 111 -12.02 -9.29 5.92
C GLU A 111 -12.51 -8.46 7.11
N ASP A 112 -11.76 -7.41 7.48
CA ASP A 112 -12.16 -6.46 8.50
C ASP A 112 -13.27 -5.49 8.03
N GLY A 113 -13.61 -5.48 6.74
CA GLY A 113 -14.60 -4.60 6.14
C GLY A 113 -14.16 -3.14 6.09
N VAL A 114 -12.85 -2.90 5.99
CA VAL A 114 -12.24 -1.58 6.05
C VAL A 114 -11.86 -1.10 4.66
N VAL A 115 -12.06 0.19 4.40
CA VAL A 115 -11.62 0.84 3.17
C VAL A 115 -10.67 1.99 3.53
N VAL A 116 -9.47 1.96 2.96
CA VAL A 116 -8.46 3.03 3.11
C VAL A 116 -8.69 4.14 2.09
N ASP A 117 -8.07 5.30 2.33
CA ASP A 117 -8.18 6.44 1.43
C ASP A 117 -7.45 6.24 0.08
N SER A 118 -7.85 7.04 -0.91
CA SER A 118 -7.25 7.03 -2.25
C SER A 118 -5.75 7.39 -2.22
N GLN A 119 -5.31 8.16 -1.22
CA GLN A 119 -3.91 8.50 -1.05
C GLN A 119 -3.04 7.28 -0.69
N THR A 120 -3.56 6.37 0.14
CA THR A 120 -2.91 5.10 0.50
C THR A 120 -2.73 4.24 -0.73
N PHE A 121 -3.77 4.09 -1.54
CA PHE A 121 -3.69 3.32 -2.77
C PHE A 121 -2.72 3.92 -3.80
N LYS A 122 -2.72 5.25 -3.96
CA LYS A 122 -1.73 5.92 -4.81
C LYS A 122 -0.30 5.61 -4.38
N ALA A 123 -0.03 5.63 -3.06
CA ALA A 123 1.29 5.33 -2.53
C ALA A 123 1.73 3.88 -2.80
N LEU A 124 0.79 2.92 -2.71
CA LEU A 124 1.02 1.51 -3.06
C LEU A 124 1.35 1.36 -4.54
N LEU A 125 0.52 1.95 -5.40
CA LEU A 125 0.66 1.91 -6.85
C LEU A 125 2.02 2.46 -7.30
N ASP A 126 2.37 3.65 -6.80
CA ASP A 126 3.66 4.28 -7.05
C ASP A 126 4.84 3.40 -6.60
N ALA A 127 4.71 2.68 -5.49
CA ALA A 127 5.75 1.79 -4.99
C ALA A 127 5.93 0.56 -5.89
N PHE A 128 4.85 -0.12 -6.27
CA PHE A 128 4.91 -1.28 -7.16
C PHE A 128 5.46 -0.94 -8.54
N ILE A 129 5.01 0.19 -9.12
CA ILE A 129 5.50 0.69 -10.40
C ILE A 129 7.01 0.94 -10.35
N ARG A 130 7.50 1.65 -9.33
CA ARG A 130 8.94 1.93 -9.19
C ARG A 130 9.76 0.66 -9.05
N SER A 131 9.23 -0.34 -8.34
CA SER A 131 9.85 -1.64 -8.15
C SER A 131 9.69 -2.60 -9.34
N GLY A 132 9.02 -2.17 -10.43
CA GLY A 132 8.80 -3.00 -11.63
C GLY A 132 7.83 -4.16 -11.41
N LYS A 133 7.05 -4.12 -10.34
CA LYS A 133 6.08 -5.14 -9.93
C LYS A 133 4.71 -4.82 -10.52
N PHE A 134 4.62 -4.83 -11.85
CA PHE A 134 3.43 -4.36 -12.57
C PHE A 134 2.18 -5.22 -12.34
N ASP A 135 2.34 -6.53 -12.15
CA ASP A 135 1.21 -7.44 -11.88
C ASP A 135 0.49 -7.04 -10.57
N TYR A 136 1.26 -6.73 -9.52
CA TYR A 136 0.70 -6.24 -8.26
C TYR A 136 0.10 -4.84 -8.42
N ALA A 137 0.69 -3.97 -9.26
CA ALA A 137 0.10 -2.66 -9.53
C ALA A 137 -1.29 -2.79 -10.19
N LEU A 138 -1.50 -3.79 -11.04
CA LEU A 138 -2.80 -4.11 -11.63
C LEU A 138 -3.79 -4.64 -10.59
N GLU A 139 -3.35 -5.56 -9.74
CA GLU A 139 -4.17 -6.10 -8.65
C GLU A 139 -4.66 -4.98 -7.70
N ILE A 140 -3.82 -3.97 -7.42
CA ILE A 140 -4.23 -2.79 -6.66
C ILE A 140 -5.36 -2.03 -7.36
N LEU A 141 -5.29 -1.84 -8.68
CA LEU A 141 -6.34 -1.13 -9.43
C LEU A 141 -7.67 -1.91 -9.38
N ASP A 142 -7.62 -3.23 -9.56
CA ASP A 142 -8.80 -4.09 -9.49
C ASP A 142 -9.41 -4.05 -8.07
N ILE A 143 -8.58 -4.12 -7.00
CA ILE A 143 -9.05 -4.01 -5.61
C ILE A 143 -9.70 -2.64 -5.35
N MET A 144 -9.14 -1.55 -5.87
CA MET A 144 -9.73 -0.20 -5.72
C MET A 144 -11.13 -0.12 -6.33
N GLU A 145 -11.32 -0.74 -7.49
CA GLU A 145 -12.62 -0.82 -8.16
C GLU A 145 -13.60 -1.66 -7.34
N GLU A 146 -13.17 -2.82 -6.82
CA GLU A 146 -14.01 -3.69 -5.97
C GLU A 146 -14.48 -3.00 -4.69
N VAL A 147 -13.61 -2.22 -4.02
CA VAL A 147 -13.96 -1.52 -2.77
C VAL A 147 -14.65 -0.18 -3.01
N GLY A 148 -14.95 0.16 -4.27
CA GLY A 148 -15.63 1.42 -4.64
C GLY A 148 -14.77 2.67 -4.43
N ALA A 149 -13.44 2.52 -4.33
CA ALA A 149 -12.54 3.67 -4.25
C ALA A 149 -12.44 4.33 -5.62
N SER A 150 -12.74 5.63 -5.72
CA SER A 150 -12.66 6.32 -7.01
C SER A 150 -11.20 6.40 -7.49
N LEU A 151 -10.88 5.66 -8.53
CA LEU A 151 -9.64 5.87 -9.27
C LEU A 151 -9.71 7.24 -9.94
N ASN A 152 -8.75 8.11 -9.63
CA ASN A 152 -8.67 9.40 -10.31
C ASN A 152 -7.90 9.23 -11.64
N THR A 153 -8.21 10.09 -12.61
CA THR A 153 -7.60 10.05 -13.95
C THR A 153 -6.08 10.17 -13.89
N ASP A 154 -5.54 10.88 -12.90
CA ASP A 154 -4.09 11.05 -12.70
C ASP A 154 -3.36 9.76 -12.30
N MET A 155 -4.00 8.89 -11.49
CA MET A 155 -3.43 7.60 -11.11
C MET A 155 -3.30 6.69 -12.33
N TYR A 156 -4.36 6.59 -13.14
CA TYR A 156 -4.34 5.82 -14.38
C TYR A 156 -3.29 6.34 -15.38
N ASN A 157 -3.22 7.66 -15.58
CA ASN A 157 -2.19 8.27 -16.42
C ASN A 157 -0.78 7.92 -15.94
N SER A 158 -0.54 7.95 -14.63
CA SER A 158 0.76 7.61 -14.05
C SER A 158 1.13 6.15 -14.30
N VAL A 159 0.17 5.22 -14.16
CA VAL A 159 0.37 3.80 -14.45
C VAL A 159 0.70 3.58 -15.92
N LEU A 160 -0.11 4.17 -16.83
CA LEU A 160 0.07 4.03 -18.27
C LEU A 160 1.45 4.51 -18.73
N VAL A 161 1.83 5.73 -18.32
CA VAL A 161 3.15 6.30 -18.62
C VAL A 161 4.26 5.40 -18.08
N ALA A 162 4.13 4.90 -16.85
CA ALA A 162 5.16 4.07 -16.27
C ALA A 162 5.31 2.71 -16.94
N LEU A 163 4.20 2.06 -17.32
CA LEU A 163 4.21 0.82 -18.10
C LEU A 163 4.87 1.00 -19.46
N VAL A 164 4.51 2.09 -20.16
CA VAL A 164 5.11 2.44 -21.46
C VAL A 164 6.63 2.64 -21.32
N ARG A 165 7.08 3.42 -20.34
CA ARG A 165 8.52 3.65 -20.07
C ARG A 165 9.27 2.39 -19.72
N LYS A 166 8.59 1.39 -19.18
CA LYS A 166 9.13 0.08 -18.82
C LYS A 166 8.93 -0.97 -19.91
N ASN A 167 8.53 -0.53 -21.11
CA ASN A 167 8.29 -1.35 -22.30
C ASN A 167 7.22 -2.45 -22.09
N GLN A 168 6.31 -2.23 -21.14
CA GLN A 168 5.14 -3.08 -20.87
C GLN A 168 3.93 -2.60 -21.69
N VAL A 169 4.12 -2.45 -23.00
CA VAL A 169 3.13 -1.84 -23.91
C VAL A 169 1.84 -2.65 -23.96
N GLY A 170 1.91 -3.99 -23.91
CA GLY A 170 0.72 -4.86 -23.90
C GLY A 170 -0.16 -4.64 -22.66
N LEU A 171 0.46 -4.55 -21.47
CA LEU A 171 -0.26 -4.23 -20.24
C LEU A 171 -0.83 -2.81 -20.29
N ALA A 172 -0.06 -1.82 -20.74
CA ALA A 172 -0.54 -0.46 -20.90
C ALA A 172 -1.78 -0.38 -21.83
N MET A 173 -1.77 -1.12 -22.95
CA MET A 173 -2.92 -1.23 -23.84
C MET A 173 -4.13 -1.86 -23.16
N SER A 174 -3.95 -2.92 -22.38
CA SER A 174 -5.05 -3.58 -21.68
C SER A 174 -5.75 -2.65 -20.68
N ILE A 175 -4.98 -1.86 -19.91
CA ILE A 175 -5.53 -0.85 -19.00
C ILE A 175 -6.25 0.25 -19.77
N LEU A 176 -5.66 0.73 -20.88
CA LEU A 176 -6.27 1.74 -21.73
C LEU A 176 -7.62 1.27 -22.28
N LEU A 177 -7.70 0.01 -22.74
CA LEU A 177 -8.94 -0.56 -23.25
C LEU A 177 -9.99 -0.72 -22.14
N LYS A 178 -9.60 -1.22 -20.96
CA LYS A 178 -10.48 -1.27 -19.77
C LYS A 178 -11.05 0.12 -19.44
N LEU A 179 -10.23 1.17 -19.50
CA LEU A 179 -10.64 2.56 -19.26
C LEU A 179 -11.64 3.07 -20.30
N LEU A 180 -11.48 2.68 -21.57
CA LEU A 180 -12.36 3.09 -22.65
C LEU A 180 -13.69 2.30 -22.66
N GLU A 181 -13.66 1.02 -22.29
CA GLU A 181 -14.84 0.15 -22.20
C GLU A 181 -15.69 0.44 -20.95
N GLY A 182 -15.08 0.95 -19.87
CA GLY A 182 -15.74 1.23 -18.59
C GLY A 182 -16.77 2.36 -18.58
N GLY A 183 -17.13 2.97 -19.72
CA GLY A 183 -18.28 3.87 -19.88
C GLY A 183 -18.24 5.20 -19.09
N CYS A 184 -17.30 5.40 -18.18
CA CYS A 184 -17.13 6.64 -17.44
C CYS A 184 -16.37 7.65 -18.31
N SER A 185 -17.12 8.55 -18.96
CA SER A 185 -16.67 9.68 -19.78
C SER A 185 -15.71 10.68 -19.08
N SER A 186 -15.28 10.41 -17.84
CA SER A 186 -14.35 11.21 -17.05
C SER A 186 -12.92 10.64 -16.95
N GLN A 187 -12.62 9.46 -17.50
CA GLN A 187 -11.32 8.77 -17.34
C GLN A 187 -10.54 8.61 -18.65
N VAL A 188 -10.69 9.55 -19.60
CA VAL A 188 -9.85 9.57 -20.80
C VAL A 188 -8.40 9.85 -20.39
N PRO A 189 -7.43 8.99 -20.77
CA PRO A 189 -6.04 9.27 -20.49
C PRO A 189 -5.61 10.58 -21.16
N ASN A 190 -4.80 11.36 -20.47
CA ASN A 190 -4.39 12.66 -20.97
C ASN A 190 -3.54 12.54 -22.25
N SER A 191 -3.34 13.66 -22.93
CA SER A 191 -2.56 13.73 -24.18
C SER A 191 -1.12 13.20 -24.02
N ILE A 192 -0.54 13.31 -22.82
CA ILE A 192 0.80 12.80 -22.52
C ILE A 192 0.82 11.27 -22.54
N ALA A 193 -0.09 10.62 -21.82
CA ALA A 193 -0.19 9.16 -21.77
C ALA A 193 -0.50 8.58 -23.17
N SER A 194 -1.42 9.20 -23.89
CA SER A 194 -1.77 8.81 -25.26
C SER A 194 -0.59 8.94 -26.23
N ASN A 195 0.16 10.06 -26.17
CA ASN A 195 1.33 10.27 -27.02
C ASN A 195 2.49 9.32 -26.69
N GLU A 196 2.78 9.07 -25.42
CA GLU A 196 3.83 8.10 -25.04
C GLU A 196 3.48 6.69 -25.53
N LEU A 197 2.22 6.28 -25.41
CA LEU A 197 1.74 4.98 -25.86
C LEU A 197 1.83 4.84 -27.39
N LEU A 198 1.46 5.86 -28.16
CA LEU A 198 1.62 5.89 -29.62
C LEU A 198 3.08 5.74 -30.05
N VAL A 199 4.00 6.46 -29.39
CA VAL A 199 5.44 6.36 -29.66
C VAL A 199 5.94 4.94 -29.35
N ALA A 200 5.46 4.34 -28.27
CA ALA A 200 5.84 2.98 -27.88
C ALA A 200 5.31 1.91 -28.85
N LEU A 201 4.07 2.06 -29.32
CA LEU A 201 3.47 1.18 -30.33
C LEU A 201 4.25 1.23 -31.64
N ARG A 202 4.58 2.43 -32.13
CA ARG A 202 5.39 2.60 -33.34
C ARG A 202 6.76 1.93 -33.22
N LYS A 203 7.40 2.02 -32.05
CA LYS A 203 8.67 1.33 -31.78
C LYS A 203 8.51 -0.19 -31.71
N ALA A 204 7.41 -0.68 -31.18
CA ALA A 204 7.13 -2.11 -31.11
C ALA A 204 6.88 -2.69 -32.51
N ASP A 205 6.13 -1.98 -33.35
CA ASP A 205 5.83 -2.37 -34.73
C ASP A 205 7.11 -2.49 -35.57
N MET A 206 7.98 -1.47 -35.53
CA MET A 206 9.28 -1.52 -36.23
C MET A 206 10.20 -2.65 -35.72
N ARG A 207 10.06 -3.10 -34.46
CA ARG A 207 10.80 -4.27 -33.95
C ARG A 207 10.25 -5.58 -34.49
N VAL A 208 8.94 -5.67 -34.74
CA VAL A 208 8.32 -6.86 -35.34
C VAL A 208 8.77 -7.00 -36.79
N GLU A 209 8.74 -5.91 -37.55
CA GLU A 209 9.25 -5.85 -38.93
C GLU A 209 10.74 -6.27 -39.01
N PHE A 210 11.60 -5.72 -38.13
CA PHE A 210 13.02 -6.06 -38.09
C PHE A 210 13.30 -7.53 -37.71
N LYS A 211 12.46 -8.15 -36.88
CA LYS A 211 12.59 -9.57 -36.53
C LYS A 211 12.16 -10.49 -37.68
N GLN A 212 11.15 -10.08 -38.45
CA GLN A 212 10.72 -10.80 -39.66
C GLN A 212 11.76 -10.66 -40.79
N SER A 213 12.56 -9.59 -40.78
CA SER A 213 13.57 -9.33 -41.81
C SER A 213 14.97 -9.93 -41.56
N LYS A 214 15.17 -10.82 -40.57
CA LYS A 214 16.44 -11.54 -40.44
C LYS A 214 16.53 -12.62 -41.55
N PRO A 215 17.50 -12.55 -42.47
CA PRO A 215 17.63 -13.52 -43.54
C PRO A 215 18.09 -14.87 -42.98
N LEU A 216 17.52 -15.95 -43.55
CA LEU A 216 18.01 -17.32 -43.46
C LEU A 216 19.53 -17.30 -43.72
N GLN A 217 20.32 -17.49 -42.66
CA GLN A 217 21.75 -17.71 -42.81
C GLN A 217 21.91 -19.01 -43.59
N GLY A 218 22.55 -18.90 -44.75
CA GLY A 218 22.64 -19.91 -45.79
C GLY A 218 23.05 -21.27 -45.24
N ASP A 219 22.31 -22.27 -45.70
CA ASP A 219 22.65 -23.69 -45.63
C ASP A 219 23.89 -23.91 -46.52
N GLU A 220 25.09 -23.60 -46.00
CA GLU A 220 26.35 -24.10 -46.57
C GLU A 220 26.55 -25.54 -46.04
N ARG A 221 25.88 -26.49 -46.69
CA ARG A 221 26.28 -27.89 -46.64
C ARG A 221 27.36 -28.14 -47.69
N LEU A 222 28.53 -28.49 -47.15
CA LEU A 222 29.67 -29.16 -47.78
C LEU A 222 29.25 -30.34 -48.65
#